data_AF-A0A392WEE2-F1
#
_entry.id   AF-A0A392WEE2-F1
#
_cell.length_a   1.000
_cell.length_b   1.000
_cell.length_c   1.000
_cell.angle_alpha   90.00
_cell.angle_beta   90.00
_cell.angle_gamma   90.00
#
_symmetry.space_group_name_H-M   'P 1'
#
loop_
_entity.id
_entity.type
_entity.pdbx_description
1 polymer ?
#
loop_
_entity_poly.entity_id
_entity_poly.type
_entity_poly.pdbx_seq_one_letter_code
_entity_poly.pdbx_strand_id
1 'polypeptide(L)' 'AEVTQERDALLASVQGFEDRVRVLEDKLKETEGRGPEDTVTNEEKAIDRAGVYAGLSRAMLVSKIF' A
#
# COMPACT_ATOMS: atom_id res chain seq x y z
N ALA A 1 -35.48 2.89 26.71
CA ALA A 1 -34.63 1.69 26.77
C ALA A 1 -34.04 1.39 25.39
N GLU A 2 -34.87 1.31 24.34
CA GLU A 2 -34.45 1.02 22.97
C GLU A 2 -33.42 2.01 22.38
N VAL A 3 -33.69 3.32 22.45
CA VAL A 3 -32.74 4.37 22.00
C VAL A 3 -31.39 4.30 22.71
N THR A 4 -31.39 3.89 23.98
CA THR A 4 -30.17 3.70 24.78
C THR A 4 -29.36 2.51 24.26
N GLN A 5 -30.04 1.40 23.94
CA GLN A 5 -29.43 0.20 23.39
C GLN A 5 -28.88 0.42 21.98
N GLU A 6 -29.62 1.12 21.12
CA GLU A 6 -29.17 1.48 19.77
C GLU A 6 -27.93 2.37 19.81
N ARG A 7 -27.94 3.39 20.68
CA ARG A 7 -26.76 4.23 20.90
C ARG A 7 -25.56 3.41 21.35
N ASP A 8 -25.74 2.50 22.30
CA ASP A 8 -24.62 1.70 22.83
C ASP A 8 -24.06 0.74 21.76
N ALA A 9 -24.91 0.18 20.90
CA ALA A 9 -24.49 -0.63 19.76
C ALA A 9 -23.72 0.21 18.71
N LEU A 10 -24.17 1.43 18.45
CA LEU A 10 -23.47 2.36 17.55
C LEU A 10 -22.11 2.77 18.12
N LEU A 11 -22.01 3.06 19.42
CA LEU A 11 -20.74 3.38 20.08
C LEU A 11 -19.75 2.22 19.97
N ALA A 12 -20.20 0.98 20.19
CA ALA A 12 -19.35 -0.20 20.01
C ALA A 12 -18.85 -0.35 18.56
N SER A 13 -19.70 -0.03 17.58
CA SER A 13 -19.32 -0.09 16.17
C SER A 13 -18.31 0.99 15.79
N VAL A 14 -18.50 2.22 16.30
CA VAL A 14 -17.55 3.33 16.11
C VAL A 14 -16.19 2.96 16.70
N GLN A 15 -16.15 2.44 17.93
CA GLN A 15 -14.92 1.97 18.56
C GLN A 15 -14.19 0.93 17.68
N GLY A 16 -14.94 -0.05 17.16
CA GLY A 16 -14.38 -1.07 16.26
C GLY A 16 -13.85 -0.49 14.94
N PHE A 17 -14.48 0.56 14.40
CA PHE A 17 -13.95 1.26 13.23
C PHE A 17 -12.70 2.06 13.55
N GLU A 18 -12.66 2.78 14.67
CA GLU A 18 -11.47 3.53 15.11
C GLU A 18 -10.25 2.62 15.28
N ASP A 19 -10.43 1.44 15.87
CA ASP A 19 -9.35 0.46 16.02
C ASP A 19 -8.86 -0.07 14.65
N ARG A 20 -9.77 -0.31 13.71
CA ARG A 20 -9.41 -0.74 12.34
C ARG A 20 -8.67 0.36 11.58
N VAL A 21 -9.09 1.61 11.71
CA VAL A 21 -8.42 2.76 11.10
C VAL A 21 -7.00 2.85 11.63
N ARG A 22 -6.79 2.77 12.94
CA ARG A 22 -5.47 2.80 13.55
C ARG A 22 -4.54 1.70 13.00
N VAL A 23 -5.04 0.47 12.90
CA VAL A 23 -4.27 -0.65 12.31
C VAL A 23 -3.91 -0.39 10.84
N LEU A 24 -4.80 0.24 10.07
CA LEU A 24 -4.53 0.58 8.68
C LEU A 24 -3.52 1.72 8.54
N GLU A 25 -3.58 2.72 9.42
CA GLU A 25 -2.59 3.79 9.48
C GLU A 25 -1.19 3.24 9.82
N ASP A 26 -1.08 2.33 10.79
CA ASP A 26 0.18 1.67 11.14
C ASP A 26 0.76 0.89 9.94
N LYS A 27 -0.09 0.13 9.23
CA LYS A 27 0.32 -0.59 8.01
C LYS A 27 0.74 0.36 6.90
N LEU A 28 0.01 1.46 6.71
CA LEU A 28 0.36 2.46 5.70
C LEU A 28 1.75 3.02 5.99
N LYS A 29 2.00 3.39 7.25
CA LYS A 29 3.30 3.89 7.70
C LYS A 29 4.43 2.87 7.55
N GLU A 30 4.17 1.58 7.76
CA GLU A 30 5.14 0.50 7.46
C GLU A 30 5.48 0.46 5.97
N THR A 31 4.50 0.75 5.10
CA THR A 31 4.67 0.72 3.64
C THR A 31 5.15 2.04 3.02
N GLU A 32 5.04 3.18 3.71
CA GLU A 32 5.46 4.51 3.21
C GLU A 32 6.96 4.61 2.91
N GLY A 33 7.78 3.69 3.44
CA GLY A 33 9.20 3.56 3.09
C GLY A 33 9.50 2.59 1.94
N ARG A 34 8.53 1.78 1.50
CA ARG A 34 8.69 0.84 0.39
C ARG A 34 8.28 1.52 -0.92
N GLY A 35 9.24 2.18 -1.54
CA GLY A 35 9.07 2.76 -2.86
C GLY A 35 8.81 1.67 -3.92
N PRO A 36 8.32 2.03 -5.12
CA PRO A 36 8.30 1.10 -6.26
C PRO A 36 9.70 0.55 -6.59
N GLU A 37 10.78 1.25 -6.20
CA GLU A 37 12.15 0.75 -6.31
C GLU A 37 12.45 -0.47 -5.42
N ASP A 38 11.70 -0.66 -4.33
CA ASP A 38 11.77 -1.85 -3.47
C ASP A 38 10.96 -3.03 -4.02
N THR A 39 10.08 -2.78 -5.00
CA THR A 39 9.41 -3.85 -5.75
C THR A 39 10.27 -4.42 -6.88
N VAL A 40 11.35 -3.72 -7.26
CA VAL A 40 12.33 -4.21 -8.23
C VAL A 40 13.11 -5.36 -7.60
N THR A 41 12.86 -6.56 -8.11
CA THR A 41 13.52 -7.80 -7.67
C THR A 41 15.04 -7.72 -7.88
N ASN A 42 15.80 -8.49 -7.10
CA ASN A 42 17.26 -8.52 -7.25
C ASN A 42 17.67 -9.00 -8.65
N GLU A 43 16.84 -9.85 -9.26
CA GLU A 43 16.96 -10.32 -10.63
C GLU A 43 16.83 -9.18 -11.64
N GLU A 44 15.84 -8.30 -11.47
CA GLU A 44 15.67 -7.11 -12.31
C GLU A 44 16.85 -6.13 -12.15
N LYS A 45 17.33 -5.92 -10.91
CA LYS A 45 18.54 -5.11 -10.65
C LYS A 45 19.79 -5.72 -11.26
N ALA A 46 19.89 -7.05 -11.32
CA ALA A 46 21.02 -7.74 -11.94
C ALA A 46 21.02 -7.60 -13.47
N ILE A 47 19.84 -7.61 -14.09
CA ILE A 47 19.66 -7.44 -15.53
C ILE A 47 19.89 -5.98 -15.95
N ASP A 48 19.40 -5.02 -15.16
CA ASP A 48 19.56 -3.58 -15.41
C ASP A 48 20.55 -2.93 -14.43
N ARG A 49 21.79 -3.41 -14.40
CA ARG A 49 22.81 -2.94 -13.45
C ARG A 49 23.13 -1.44 -13.58
N ALA A 50 22.92 -0.87 -14.76
CA ALA A 50 23.14 0.56 -15.04
C ALA A 50 21.88 1.43 -14.79
N GLY A 51 20.74 0.82 -14.44
CA GLY A 51 19.49 1.54 -14.17
C GLY A 51 18.86 2.20 -15.40
N VAL A 52 19.16 1.70 -16.61
CA VAL A 52 18.72 2.27 -17.89
C VAL A 52 17.20 2.17 -18.04
N TYR A 53 16.60 1.14 -17.44
CA TYR A 53 15.18 0.80 -17.53
C TYR A 53 14.39 1.23 -16.29
N ALA A 54 15.07 1.54 -15.18
CA ALA A 54 14.46 1.92 -13.91
C ALA A 54 13.49 3.12 -13.98
N GLY A 55 13.72 4.06 -14.90
CA GLY A 55 12.86 5.25 -15.08
C GLY A 55 11.84 5.13 -16.22
N LEU A 56 11.76 4.00 -16.91
CA LEU A 56 10.91 3.85 -18.09
C LEU A 56 9.49 3.42 -17.71
N SER A 57 8.51 4.02 -18.37
CA SER A 57 7.14 3.52 -18.29
C SER A 57 7.03 2.14 -18.94
N ARG A 58 6.02 1.36 -18.53
CA ARG A 58 5.75 0.03 -19.10
C ARG A 58 5.64 0.06 -20.62
N ALA A 59 5.02 1.09 -21.18
CA ALA A 59 4.90 1.27 -22.63
C ALA A 59 6.26 1.47 -23.32
N MET A 60 7.15 2.25 -22.71
CA MET A 60 8.50 2.48 -23.23
C MET A 60 9.38 1.23 -23.20
N LEU A 61 9.20 0.37 -22.19
CA LEU A 61 9.87 -0.93 -22.13
C LEU A 61 9.41 -1.85 -23.26
N VAL A 62 8.10 -1.96 -23.47
CA VAL A 62 7.51 -2.78 -24.54
C VAL A 62 8.05 -2.36 -25.92
N SER A 63 8.13 -1.05 -26.19
CA SER A 63 8.66 -0.52 -27.46
C SER A 63 10.16 -0.76 -27.69
N LYS A 64 10.93 -1.15 -26.66
CA LYS A 64 12.34 -1.51 -26.81
C LYS A 64 12.55 -3.01 -27.01
N ILE A 65 11.56 -3.82 -26.64
CA ILE A 65 11.62 -5.29 -26.71
C ILE A 65 11.00 -5.80 -28.01
N PHE A 66 9.94 -5.13 -28.49
CA PHE A 66 9.25 -5.41 -29.75
C PHE A 66 9.55 -4.33 -30.78
#